data_AF-A0A969E180-F1
#
_entry.id   AF-A0A969E180-F1
#
_cell.length_a   1.000
_cell.length_b   1.000
_cell.length_c   1.000
_cell.angle_alpha   90.00
_cell.angle_beta   90.00
_cell.angle_gamma   90.00
#
_symmetry.space_group_name_H-M   'P 1'
#
loop_
_entity.id
_entity.type
_entity.pdbx_description
1 polymer ?
#
loop_
_entity_poly.entity_id
_entity_poly.type
_entity_poly.pdbx_seq_one_letter_code
_entity_poly.pdbx_strand_id
1 'polypeptide(L)'
;MVRQRNFNVVEVKKDFPLEALIDTMRCNIYRKNAHSDIKAVKKYAEAATELYDRLVKPVVQYLSNTVIIVPDGVLGYLPFEALLTEKPTEITRPATYKYMLYNHRVSYAYSATLLSELKKNKRPADLPLDLLAAFAPFSNGQIAVLEPQKYDSRRDSLSTLPFSGDEINELIKIMKSGKPFLGKAATKKLIFEQRLESAHRSRRFTRCFGR
;
A
#
# COMPACT_ATOMS: atom_id res chain seq x y z
N MET A 1 4.98 19.49 -11.90
CA MET A 1 4.07 20.46 -12.54
C MET A 1 2.74 19.75 -12.78
N VAL A 2 1.73 19.96 -11.94
CA VAL A 2 0.37 19.48 -12.25
C VAL A 2 -0.15 20.47 -13.28
N ARG A 3 -0.28 20.04 -14.55
CA ARG A 3 -0.79 20.89 -15.62
C ARG A 3 -2.22 21.31 -15.24
N GLN A 4 -2.40 22.57 -14.86
CA GLN A 4 -3.71 23.21 -14.89
C GLN A 4 -4.11 23.29 -16.37
N ARG A 5 -5.12 22.49 -16.79
CA ARG A 5 -6.17 22.87 -17.77
C ARG A 5 -6.91 21.72 -18.49
N ASN A 6 -6.54 20.45 -18.30
CA ASN A 6 -7.30 19.36 -18.94
C ASN A 6 -7.76 18.37 -17.86
N PHE A 7 -9.04 18.37 -17.53
CA PHE A 7 -9.69 17.30 -16.77
C PHE A 7 -10.73 16.64 -17.68
N ASN A 8 -10.72 15.32 -17.72
CA ASN A 8 -11.73 14.53 -18.41
C ASN A 8 -12.63 13.92 -17.35
N VAL A 9 -13.94 14.15 -17.48
CA VAL A 9 -14.94 13.53 -16.61
C VAL A 9 -15.60 12.42 -17.41
N VAL A 10 -15.56 11.21 -16.89
CA VAL A 10 -16.30 10.07 -17.42
C VAL A 10 -17.29 9.66 -16.33
N GLU A 11 -18.58 9.83 -16.62
CA GLU A 11 -19.64 9.42 -15.72
C GLU A 11 -19.95 7.94 -15.93
N VAL A 12 -19.89 7.16 -14.84
CA VAL A 12 -20.29 5.75 -14.84
C VAL A 12 -21.56 5.64 -14.02
N LYS A 13 -22.65 5.22 -14.67
CA LYS A 13 -23.91 4.98 -13.97
C LYS A 13 -23.73 3.86 -12.95
N LYS A 14 -24.27 4.05 -11.76
CA LYS A 14 -24.33 3.01 -10.71
C LYS A 14 -25.54 2.09 -10.93
N ASP A 15 -25.66 1.56 -12.14
CA ASP A 15 -26.72 0.66 -12.58
C ASP A 15 -26.41 -0.82 -12.33
N PHE A 16 -25.34 -1.09 -11.58
CA PHE A 16 -24.83 -2.40 -11.25
C PHE A 16 -24.58 -2.49 -9.73
N PRO A 17 -24.51 -3.71 -9.15
CA PRO A 17 -24.42 -3.89 -7.70
C PRO A 17 -22.98 -3.66 -7.21
N LEU A 18 -22.50 -2.42 -7.27
CA LEU A 18 -21.12 -2.01 -6.95
C LEU A 18 -20.64 -2.54 -5.59
N GLU A 19 -21.39 -2.29 -4.53
CA GLU A 19 -21.04 -2.72 -3.17
C GLU A 19 -20.91 -4.23 -3.08
N ALA A 20 -21.88 -4.96 -3.64
CA ALA A 20 -21.88 -6.42 -3.61
C ALA A 20 -20.71 -7.02 -4.40
N LEU A 21 -20.31 -6.39 -5.51
CA LEU A 21 -19.14 -6.81 -6.29
C LEU A 21 -17.84 -6.57 -5.51
N ILE A 22 -17.70 -5.40 -4.86
CA ILE A 22 -16.52 -5.08 -4.03
C ILE A 22 -16.44 -6.06 -2.86
N ASP A 23 -17.55 -6.32 -2.17
CA ASP A 23 -17.59 -7.27 -1.07
C ASP A 23 -17.33 -8.70 -1.53
N THR A 24 -17.86 -9.10 -2.69
CA THR A 24 -17.57 -10.40 -3.29
C THR A 24 -16.07 -10.53 -3.58
N MET A 25 -15.46 -9.54 -4.22
CA MET A 25 -14.03 -9.54 -4.50
C MET A 25 -13.20 -9.66 -3.21
N ARG A 26 -13.47 -8.79 -2.23
CA ARG A 26 -12.74 -8.77 -0.95
C ARG A 26 -12.91 -10.06 -0.17
N CYS A 27 -14.15 -10.55 -0.03
CA CYS A 27 -14.41 -11.78 0.71
C CYS A 27 -13.68 -12.98 0.11
N ASN A 28 -13.56 -13.06 -1.22
CA ASN A 28 -12.86 -14.15 -1.89
C ASN A 28 -11.33 -14.01 -1.86
N ILE A 29 -10.79 -12.78 -1.73
CA ILE A 29 -9.35 -12.56 -1.49
C ILE A 29 -8.96 -12.91 -0.06
N TYR A 30 -9.72 -12.44 0.93
CA TYR A 30 -9.39 -12.60 2.36
C TYR A 30 -9.87 -13.93 2.96
N ARG A 31 -10.54 -14.78 2.17
CA ARG A 31 -10.99 -16.10 2.63
C ARG A 31 -9.77 -16.95 3.01
N LYS A 32 -9.81 -17.57 4.19
CA LYS A 32 -8.84 -18.62 4.54
C LYS A 32 -8.89 -19.71 3.48
N ASN A 33 -7.73 -20.15 2.99
CA ASN A 33 -7.60 -21.15 1.93
C ASN A 33 -8.29 -20.75 0.60
N ALA A 34 -8.41 -19.44 0.31
CA ALA A 34 -8.98 -18.93 -0.94
C ALA A 34 -8.38 -19.61 -2.19
N HIS A 35 -7.07 -19.87 -2.17
CA HIS A 35 -6.34 -20.45 -3.29
C HIS A 35 -6.72 -21.92 -3.59
N SER A 36 -7.24 -22.67 -2.61
CA SER A 36 -7.68 -24.06 -2.81
C SER A 36 -9.16 -24.18 -3.19
N ASP A 37 -9.96 -23.13 -2.99
CA ASP A 37 -11.39 -23.13 -3.30
C ASP A 37 -11.63 -22.54 -4.69
N ILE A 38 -11.75 -23.42 -5.70
CA ILE A 38 -11.97 -23.03 -7.10
C ILE A 38 -13.20 -22.12 -7.25
N LYS A 39 -14.26 -22.32 -6.45
CA LYS A 39 -15.47 -21.48 -6.52
C LYS A 39 -15.16 -20.07 -6.03
N ALA A 40 -14.37 -19.92 -4.97
CA ALA A 40 -13.96 -18.63 -4.45
C ALA A 40 -13.09 -17.89 -5.46
N VAL A 41 -12.11 -18.58 -6.05
CA VAL A 41 -11.23 -18.01 -7.09
C VAL A 41 -12.03 -17.56 -8.31
N LYS A 42 -13.01 -18.36 -8.74
CA LYS A 42 -13.91 -18.01 -9.85
C LYS A 42 -14.72 -16.75 -9.54
N LYS A 43 -15.34 -16.67 -8.36
CA LYS A 43 -16.12 -15.50 -7.93
C LYS A 43 -15.27 -14.25 -7.83
N TYR A 44 -14.03 -14.38 -7.34
CA TYR A 44 -13.06 -13.31 -7.35
C TYR A 44 -12.77 -12.83 -8.78
N ALA A 45 -12.43 -13.75 -9.68
CA ALA A 45 -12.07 -13.41 -11.06
C ALA A 45 -13.24 -12.72 -11.79
N GLU A 46 -14.46 -13.21 -11.63
CA GLU A 46 -15.66 -12.61 -12.22
C GLU A 46 -15.90 -11.19 -11.68
N ALA A 47 -15.88 -10.99 -10.36
CA ALA A 47 -16.07 -9.67 -9.77
C ALA A 47 -14.94 -8.70 -10.14
N ALA A 48 -13.69 -9.15 -10.15
CA ALA A 48 -12.54 -8.32 -10.47
C ALA A 48 -12.51 -7.89 -11.95
N THR A 49 -12.90 -8.77 -12.88
CA THR A 49 -13.04 -8.40 -14.29
C THR A 49 -14.22 -7.45 -14.51
N GLU A 50 -15.37 -7.70 -13.87
CA GLU A 50 -16.54 -6.83 -14.01
C GLU A 50 -16.29 -5.42 -13.46
N LEU A 51 -15.66 -5.31 -12.28
CA LEU A 51 -15.29 -4.01 -11.70
C LEU A 51 -14.28 -3.27 -12.60
N TYR A 52 -13.33 -3.96 -13.22
CA TYR A 52 -12.41 -3.34 -14.19
C TYR A 52 -13.14 -2.79 -15.40
N ASP A 53 -14.00 -3.60 -16.01
CA ASP A 53 -14.77 -3.23 -17.20
C ASP A 53 -15.70 -2.03 -16.95
N ARG A 54 -16.29 -1.93 -15.75
CA ARG A 54 -17.19 -0.83 -15.38
C ARG A 54 -16.45 0.43 -14.96
N LEU A 55 -15.39 0.32 -14.15
CA LEU A 55 -14.78 1.49 -13.49
C LEU A 55 -13.53 2.00 -14.20
N VAL A 56 -12.69 1.11 -14.73
CA VAL A 56 -11.34 1.47 -15.21
C VAL A 56 -11.30 1.53 -16.73
N LYS A 57 -11.92 0.57 -17.43
CA LYS A 57 -11.93 0.51 -18.89
C LYS A 57 -12.45 1.78 -19.58
N PRO A 58 -13.49 2.49 -19.08
CA PRO A 58 -13.94 3.73 -19.71
C PRO A 58 -12.89 4.84 -19.71
N VAL A 59 -11.96 4.81 -18.75
CA VAL A 59 -10.91 5.83 -18.58
C VAL A 59 -9.52 5.35 -18.97
N VAL A 60 -9.36 4.08 -19.35
CA VAL A 60 -8.04 3.44 -19.56
C VAL A 60 -7.18 4.17 -20.59
N GLN A 61 -7.80 4.72 -21.65
CA GLN A 61 -7.12 5.48 -22.70
C GLN A 61 -6.47 6.78 -22.19
N TYR A 62 -6.91 7.30 -21.04
CA TYR A 62 -6.35 8.49 -20.41
C TYR A 62 -5.32 8.16 -19.32
N LEU A 63 -5.17 6.88 -18.98
CA LEU A 63 -4.25 6.45 -17.93
C LEU A 63 -2.82 6.37 -18.46
N SER A 64 -1.90 6.84 -17.63
CA SER A 64 -0.46 6.65 -17.85
C SER A 64 0.06 5.43 -17.09
N ASN A 65 1.34 5.10 -17.25
CA ASN A 65 1.99 4.03 -16.48
C ASN A 65 1.94 4.27 -14.96
N THR A 66 1.76 5.51 -14.50
CA THR A 66 1.62 5.83 -13.06
C THR A 66 0.23 6.41 -12.81
N VAL A 67 -0.53 5.74 -11.96
CA VAL A 67 -1.91 6.09 -11.64
C VAL A 67 -2.02 6.45 -10.17
N ILE A 68 -2.62 7.60 -9.88
CA ILE A 68 -2.95 8.02 -8.52
C ILE A 68 -4.47 7.96 -8.39
N ILE A 69 -4.95 7.11 -7.49
CA ILE A 69 -6.37 6.91 -7.24
C ILE A 69 -6.74 7.70 -5.99
N VAL A 70 -7.79 8.51 -6.11
CA VAL A 70 -8.43 9.21 -4.99
C VAL A 70 -9.81 8.57 -4.82
N PRO A 71 -9.92 7.48 -4.03
CA PRO A 71 -11.18 6.79 -3.86
C PRO A 71 -12.07 7.55 -2.86
N ASP A 72 -13.38 7.39 -3.03
CA ASP A 72 -14.38 7.88 -2.09
C ASP A 72 -15.33 6.74 -1.66
N GLY A 73 -15.82 6.82 -0.42
CA GLY A 73 -16.73 5.85 0.17
C GLY A 73 -16.28 4.38 -0.01
N VAL A 74 -17.17 3.55 -0.57
CA VAL A 74 -16.95 2.10 -0.74
C VAL A 74 -15.78 1.75 -1.66
N LEU A 75 -15.40 2.64 -2.58
CA LEU A 75 -14.25 2.46 -3.46
C LEU A 75 -12.92 2.46 -2.69
N GLY A 76 -12.90 3.02 -1.48
CA GLY A 76 -11.73 2.97 -0.60
C GLY A 76 -11.37 1.55 -0.14
N TYR A 77 -12.30 0.60 -0.28
CA TYR A 77 -12.08 -0.81 0.03
C TYR A 77 -11.68 -1.65 -1.19
N LEU A 78 -11.72 -1.08 -2.40
CA LEU A 78 -11.41 -1.78 -3.63
C LEU A 78 -9.89 -1.80 -3.87
N PRO A 79 -9.23 -2.97 -3.88
CA PRO A 79 -7.85 -3.07 -4.33
C PRO A 79 -7.78 -2.95 -5.85
N PHE A 80 -7.59 -1.74 -6.38
CA PHE A 80 -7.54 -1.50 -7.83
C PHE A 80 -6.40 -2.25 -8.52
N GLU A 81 -5.28 -2.45 -7.84
CA GLU A 81 -4.15 -3.23 -8.33
C GLU A 81 -4.50 -4.70 -8.62
N ALA A 82 -5.48 -5.25 -7.90
CA ALA A 82 -5.94 -6.63 -8.04
C ALA A 82 -7.08 -6.77 -9.06
N LEU A 83 -7.51 -5.70 -9.73
CA LEU A 83 -8.47 -5.80 -10.82
C LEU A 83 -7.89 -6.56 -12.02
N LEU A 84 -8.74 -7.29 -12.74
CA LEU A 84 -8.31 -8.10 -13.88
C LEU A 84 -8.67 -7.40 -15.19
N THR A 85 -7.66 -7.18 -16.04
CA THR A 85 -7.84 -6.47 -17.31
C THR A 85 -8.56 -7.30 -18.37
N GLU A 86 -8.59 -8.62 -18.18
CA GLU A 86 -9.32 -9.58 -19.00
C GLU A 86 -9.76 -10.77 -18.14
N LYS A 87 -10.70 -11.55 -18.66
CA LYS A 87 -11.13 -12.78 -18.00
C LYS A 87 -10.02 -13.85 -18.11
N PRO A 88 -9.62 -14.49 -17.00
CA PRO A 88 -8.59 -15.53 -17.03
C PRO A 88 -9.06 -16.79 -17.77
N THR A 89 -8.15 -17.40 -18.54
CA THR A 89 -8.38 -18.65 -19.27
C THR A 89 -8.33 -19.87 -18.34
N GLU A 90 -7.39 -19.89 -17.39
CA GLU A 90 -7.19 -20.98 -16.43
C GLU A 90 -7.50 -20.51 -15.00
N ILE A 91 -8.73 -20.77 -14.51
CA ILE A 91 -9.16 -20.32 -13.17
C ILE A 91 -8.26 -20.85 -12.05
N THR A 92 -7.69 -22.04 -12.17
CA THR A 92 -6.91 -22.68 -11.11
C THR A 92 -5.52 -22.06 -10.89
N ARG A 93 -5.08 -21.13 -11.75
CA ARG A 93 -3.74 -20.53 -11.67
C ARG A 93 -3.80 -19.01 -11.55
N PRO A 94 -4.11 -18.46 -10.35
CA PRO A 94 -4.14 -17.01 -10.12
C PRO A 94 -2.85 -16.28 -10.51
N ALA A 95 -1.71 -16.96 -10.48
CA ALA A 95 -0.42 -16.39 -10.87
C ALA A 95 -0.34 -15.98 -12.36
N THR A 96 -1.17 -16.58 -13.24
CA THR A 96 -1.16 -16.27 -14.68
C THR A 96 -2.13 -15.15 -15.06
N TYR A 97 -2.92 -14.66 -14.12
CA TYR A 97 -3.95 -13.66 -14.41
C TYR A 97 -3.31 -12.31 -14.80
N LYS A 98 -3.99 -11.57 -15.68
CA LYS A 98 -3.55 -10.22 -16.07
C LYS A 98 -4.12 -9.19 -15.10
N TYR A 99 -3.36 -8.88 -14.07
CA TYR A 99 -3.71 -7.86 -13.09
C TYR A 99 -3.40 -6.46 -13.61
N MET A 100 -4.21 -5.47 -13.21
CA MET A 100 -3.97 -4.06 -13.50
C MET A 100 -2.58 -3.60 -13.01
N LEU A 101 -2.08 -4.16 -11.91
CA LEU A 101 -0.74 -3.92 -11.36
C LEU A 101 0.40 -4.11 -12.38
N TYR A 102 0.25 -5.02 -13.34
CA TYR A 102 1.29 -5.31 -14.32
C TYR A 102 1.41 -4.22 -15.39
N ASN A 103 0.34 -3.46 -15.61
CA ASN A 103 0.31 -2.40 -16.61
C ASN A 103 0.49 -1.01 -15.98
N HIS A 104 0.09 -0.84 -14.73
CA HIS A 104 0.08 0.45 -14.05
C HIS A 104 0.68 0.39 -12.64
N ARG A 105 1.51 1.38 -12.31
CA ARG A 105 1.97 1.67 -10.95
C ARG A 105 0.87 2.43 -10.22
N VAL A 106 0.10 1.74 -9.42
CA VAL A 106 -1.02 2.30 -8.65
C VAL A 106 -0.52 2.88 -7.33
N SER A 107 -1.02 4.07 -6.98
CA SER A 107 -0.83 4.69 -5.68
C SER A 107 -2.12 5.37 -5.24
N TYR A 108 -2.31 5.53 -3.94
CA TYR A 108 -3.52 6.10 -3.37
C TYR A 108 -3.26 7.46 -2.74
N ALA A 109 -4.21 8.36 -2.87
CA ALA A 109 -4.22 9.63 -2.16
C ALA A 109 -5.60 9.89 -1.56
N TYR A 110 -5.64 10.50 -0.38
CA TYR A 110 -6.90 10.77 0.31
C TYR A 110 -7.69 11.92 -0.33
N SER A 111 -6.99 12.93 -0.83
CA SER A 111 -7.62 14.03 -1.57
C SER A 111 -6.65 14.67 -2.56
N ALA A 112 -7.19 15.29 -3.61
CA ALA A 112 -6.40 16.03 -4.58
C ALA A 112 -5.68 17.23 -3.93
N THR A 113 -6.34 17.91 -2.97
CA THR A 113 -5.78 19.04 -2.23
C THR A 113 -4.58 18.62 -1.39
N LEU A 114 -4.71 17.56 -0.59
CA LEU A 114 -3.61 17.07 0.24
C LEU A 114 -2.43 16.61 -0.63
N LEU A 115 -2.71 15.90 -1.73
CA LEU A 115 -1.68 15.48 -2.67
C LEU A 115 -0.94 16.67 -3.28
N SER A 116 -1.65 17.75 -3.61
CA SER A 116 -1.06 18.99 -4.12
C SER A 116 -0.12 19.62 -3.09
N GLU A 117 -0.55 19.73 -1.83
CA GLU A 117 0.28 20.27 -0.75
C GLU A 117 1.53 19.41 -0.47
N LEU A 118 1.39 18.09 -0.46
CA LEU A 118 2.53 17.17 -0.33
C LEU A 118 3.52 17.30 -1.49
N LYS A 119 3.02 17.54 -2.72
CA LYS A 119 3.86 17.74 -3.90
C LYS A 119 4.55 19.10 -3.93
N LYS A 120 3.98 20.14 -3.31
CA LYS A 120 4.63 21.44 -3.15
C LYS A 120 5.75 21.36 -2.11
N ASN A 121 5.51 20.65 -1.02
CA ASN A 121 6.48 20.40 0.05
C ASN A 121 7.42 19.25 -0.29
N LYS A 122 8.07 19.29 -1.46
CA LYS A 122 9.07 18.29 -1.83
C LYS A 122 10.15 18.25 -0.77
N ARG A 123 10.35 17.08 -0.17
CA ARG A 123 11.59 16.80 0.57
C ARG A 123 12.74 16.82 -0.44
N PRO A 124 13.93 17.29 -0.06
CA PRO A 124 15.11 17.18 -0.91
C PRO A 124 15.30 15.71 -1.31
N ALA A 125 15.53 15.47 -2.61
CA ALA A 125 15.67 14.13 -3.18
C ALA A 125 16.92 13.40 -2.63
N ASP A 126 17.89 14.16 -2.13
CA ASP A 126 19.18 13.68 -1.65
C ASP A 126 19.19 13.51 -0.13
N LEU A 127 18.27 12.71 0.40
CA LEU A 127 18.48 12.18 1.75
C LEU A 127 19.53 11.07 1.65
N PRO A 128 20.69 11.20 2.32
CA PRO A 128 21.72 10.17 2.28
C PRO A 128 21.15 8.85 2.81
N LEU A 129 21.47 7.74 2.13
CA LEU A 129 21.08 6.37 2.51
C LEU A 129 21.50 6.00 3.94
N ASP A 130 22.56 6.64 4.44
CA ASP A 130 23.03 6.57 5.84
C ASP A 130 22.01 6.98 6.90
N LEU A 131 20.84 7.49 6.48
CA LEU A 131 19.74 7.91 7.34
C LEU A 131 18.66 6.85 7.53
N LEU A 132 18.89 5.63 7.06
CA LEU A 132 17.95 4.52 7.22
C LEU A 132 17.90 4.05 8.68
N ALA A 133 16.73 4.18 9.30
CA ALA A 133 16.42 3.57 10.59
C ALA A 133 15.33 2.51 10.40
N ALA A 134 15.64 1.26 10.73
CA ALA A 134 14.74 0.12 10.56
C ALA A 134 14.32 -0.42 11.93
N PHE A 135 13.02 -0.70 12.11
CA PHE A 135 12.44 -1.08 13.41
C PHE A 135 11.65 -2.38 13.30
N ALA A 136 12.01 -3.40 14.10
CA ALA A 136 11.24 -4.64 14.26
C ALA A 136 10.95 -4.90 15.75
N PRO A 137 9.92 -4.25 16.33
CA PRO A 137 9.56 -4.44 17.74
C PRO A 137 9.04 -5.84 18.08
N PHE A 138 8.62 -6.62 17.08
CA PHE A 138 8.01 -7.94 17.26
C PHE A 138 8.91 -9.10 16.81
N SER A 139 10.21 -8.84 16.54
CA SER A 139 11.15 -9.85 16.02
C SER A 139 11.45 -10.97 17.01
N ASN A 140 11.46 -10.67 18.30
CA ASN A 140 11.82 -11.62 19.35
C ASN A 140 10.62 -11.73 20.28
N GLY A 141 10.28 -12.94 20.74
CA GLY A 141 9.18 -13.31 21.67
C GLY A 141 8.72 -12.36 22.77
N GLN A 142 9.52 -11.35 23.08
CA GLN A 142 9.29 -10.31 24.07
C GLN A 142 8.51 -9.16 23.45
N ILE A 143 7.24 -9.40 23.18
CA ILE A 143 6.29 -8.33 22.90
C ILE A 143 6.10 -7.59 24.23
N ALA A 144 6.38 -6.29 24.26
CA ALA A 144 5.97 -5.47 25.39
C ALA A 144 4.45 -5.64 25.49
N VAL A 145 4.00 -6.37 26.51
CA VAL A 145 2.59 -6.65 26.76
C VAL A 145 1.91 -5.29 26.88
N LEU A 146 1.28 -4.85 25.80
CA LEU A 146 0.34 -3.74 25.86
C LEU A 146 -0.85 -4.34 26.60
N GLU A 147 -1.10 -3.88 27.82
CA GLU A 147 -2.23 -4.33 28.63
C GLU A 147 -3.50 -4.33 27.76
N PRO A 148 -4.22 -5.46 27.66
CA PRO A 148 -5.33 -5.59 26.75
C PRO A 148 -6.49 -4.72 27.24
N GLN A 149 -6.64 -3.54 26.63
CA GLN A 149 -7.89 -2.79 26.68
C GLN A 149 -8.94 -3.61 25.90
N LYS A 150 -10.01 -4.01 26.58
CA LYS A 150 -11.14 -4.81 26.07
C LYS A 150 -11.69 -4.22 24.76
N TYR A 151 -11.19 -4.70 23.62
CA TYR A 151 -11.72 -4.44 22.29
C TYR A 151 -11.77 -5.77 21.53
N ASP A 152 -12.99 -6.14 21.10
CA ASP A 152 -13.41 -7.21 20.16
C ASP A 152 -12.39 -8.32 19.81
N SER A 153 -12.78 -9.56 20.09
CA SER A 153 -12.05 -10.85 20.08
C SER A 153 -11.49 -11.32 18.72
N ARG A 154 -11.07 -10.40 17.85
CA ARG A 154 -10.42 -10.68 16.55
C ARG A 154 -8.99 -10.12 16.45
N ARG A 155 -8.53 -9.36 17.45
CA ARG A 155 -7.14 -8.88 17.59
C ARG A 155 -6.51 -9.36 18.90
N ASP A 156 -6.82 -10.59 19.30
CA ASP A 156 -6.27 -11.17 20.52
C ASP A 156 -4.78 -11.43 20.36
N SER A 157 -3.98 -10.64 21.10
CA SER A 157 -2.53 -10.64 21.16
C SER A 157 -1.81 -10.32 19.85
N LEU A 158 -1.00 -9.25 19.86
CA LEU A 158 0.04 -9.11 18.85
C LEU A 158 0.91 -10.37 18.96
N SER A 159 1.03 -11.13 17.88
CA SER A 159 1.92 -12.29 17.81
C SER A 159 3.31 -11.85 17.40
N THR A 160 4.30 -12.68 17.69
CA THR A 160 5.67 -12.44 17.23
C THR A 160 5.74 -12.51 15.72
N LEU A 161 6.54 -11.64 15.12
CA LEU A 161 6.91 -11.68 13.71
C LEU A 161 8.38 -12.10 13.64
N PRO A 162 8.72 -13.39 13.86
CA PRO A 162 10.09 -13.83 14.08
C PRO A 162 11.04 -13.42 12.95
N PHE A 163 10.56 -13.46 11.72
CA PHE A 163 11.35 -13.12 10.52
C PHE A 163 11.57 -11.62 10.32
N SER A 164 10.85 -10.75 11.04
CA SER A 164 11.00 -9.29 10.86
C SER A 164 12.37 -8.77 11.30
N GLY A 165 13.03 -9.45 12.24
CA GLY A 165 14.39 -9.10 12.65
C GLY A 165 15.42 -9.46 11.57
N ASP A 166 15.29 -10.67 11.01
CA ASP A 166 16.17 -11.14 9.93
C ASP A 166 16.01 -10.30 8.67
N GLU A 167 14.78 -9.92 8.31
CA GLU A 167 14.48 -9.04 7.18
C GLU A 167 15.20 -7.69 7.31
N ILE A 168 15.19 -7.08 8.50
CA ILE A 168 15.91 -5.83 8.76
C ILE A 168 17.42 -6.02 8.62
N ASN A 169 17.95 -7.12 9.15
CA ASN A 169 19.38 -7.40 9.08
C ASN A 169 19.84 -7.58 7.64
N GLU A 170 19.10 -8.32 6.82
CA GLU A 170 19.38 -8.48 5.38
C GLU A 170 19.24 -7.15 4.62
N LEU A 171 18.22 -6.35 4.94
CA LEU A 171 18.01 -5.05 4.31
C LEU A 171 19.18 -4.10 4.57
N ILE A 172 19.71 -4.05 5.79
CA ILE A 172 20.88 -3.21 6.12
C ILE A 172 22.15 -3.71 5.41
N LYS A 173 22.33 -5.03 5.26
CA LYS A 173 23.44 -5.58 4.48
C LYS A 173 23.37 -5.16 3.01
N ILE A 174 22.18 -5.26 2.40
CA ILE A 174 21.95 -4.88 0.99
C ILE A 174 22.18 -3.37 0.80
N MET A 175 21.66 -2.55 1.72
CA MET A 175 21.78 -1.10 1.67
C MET A 175 23.16 -0.59 2.10
N LYS A 176 24.00 -1.46 2.68
CA LYS A 176 25.33 -1.16 3.23
C LYS A 176 25.34 0.00 4.23
N SER A 177 24.17 0.35 4.77
CA SER A 177 23.94 1.54 5.58
C SER A 177 22.64 1.39 6.37
N GLY A 178 22.58 2.04 7.53
CA GLY A 178 21.39 2.10 8.39
C GLY A 178 21.58 1.49 9.78
N LYS A 179 20.61 1.75 10.66
CA LYS A 179 20.60 1.31 12.06
C LYS A 179 19.40 0.38 12.33
N PRO A 180 19.63 -0.87 12.78
CA PRO A 180 18.55 -1.76 13.17
C PRO A 180 18.16 -1.52 14.63
N PHE A 181 16.85 -1.47 14.88
CA PHE A 181 16.27 -1.48 16.22
C PHE A 181 15.34 -2.68 16.33
N LEU A 182 15.65 -3.62 17.23
CA LEU A 182 14.95 -4.90 17.37
C LEU A 182 14.30 -5.05 18.75
N GLY A 183 13.17 -5.76 18.82
CA GLY A 183 12.48 -6.08 20.07
C GLY A 183 12.22 -4.84 20.95
N LYS A 184 12.62 -4.91 22.23
CA LYS A 184 12.47 -3.83 23.22
C LYS A 184 13.20 -2.53 22.83
N ALA A 185 14.21 -2.59 21.96
CA ALA A 185 14.91 -1.39 21.47
C ALA A 185 14.10 -0.64 20.39
N ALA A 186 13.08 -1.26 19.79
CA ALA A 186 12.25 -0.61 18.78
C ALA A 186 11.07 0.14 19.40
N THR A 187 11.37 1.21 20.14
CA THR A 187 10.34 2.00 20.86
C THR A 187 9.79 3.15 20.03
N LYS A 188 8.56 3.56 20.32
CA LYS A 188 7.94 4.78 19.78
C LYS A 188 8.84 6.01 19.99
N LYS A 189 9.43 6.16 21.18
CA LYS A 189 10.33 7.28 21.52
C LYS A 189 11.51 7.35 20.54
N LEU A 190 12.17 6.22 20.32
CA LEU A 190 13.32 6.15 19.41
C LEU A 190 12.94 6.43 17.95
N ILE A 191 11.72 6.06 17.51
CA ILE A 191 11.22 6.44 16.18
C ILE A 191 11.15 7.97 16.02
N PHE A 192 10.61 8.68 17.02
CA PHE A 192 10.52 10.14 16.98
C PHE A 192 11.89 10.82 17.07
N GLU A 193 12.78 10.34 17.94
CA GLU A 193 14.14 10.84 18.08
C GLU A 193 14.93 10.67 16.77
N GLN A 194 14.90 9.49 16.17
CA GLN A 194 15.57 9.24 14.88
C GLN A 194 15.00 10.14 13.77
N ARG A 195 13.69 10.40 13.75
CA ARG A 195 13.07 11.31 12.78
C ARG A 195 13.53 12.76 12.97
N LEU A 196 13.68 13.23 14.21
CA LEU A 196 14.16 14.58 14.51
C LEU A 196 15.62 14.74 14.10
N GLU A 197 16.49 13.80 14.48
CA GLU A 197 17.91 13.79 14.08
C GLU A 197 18.07 13.82 12.55
N SER A 198 17.26 13.03 11.86
CA SER A 198 17.18 12.95 10.41
C SER A 198 16.77 14.27 9.76
N ALA A 199 15.74 14.92 10.30
CA ALA A 199 15.27 16.21 9.81
C ALA A 199 16.30 17.34 10.05
N HIS A 200 17.00 17.33 11.19
CA HIS A 200 18.05 18.30 11.48
C HIS A 200 19.28 18.14 10.57
N ARG A 201 19.69 16.91 10.26
CA ARG A 201 20.81 16.66 9.33
C ARG A 201 20.47 17.04 7.89
N SER A 202 19.27 16.72 7.42
CA SER A 202 18.80 17.11 6.08
C SER A 202 18.75 18.64 5.88
N ARG A 203 18.31 19.39 6.91
CA ARG A 203 18.30 20.87 6.88
C ARG A 203 19.69 21.51 6.93
N ARG A 204 20.68 20.86 7.56
CA ARG A 204 22.08 21.33 7.52
C ARG A 204 22.74 21.04 6.17
N PHE A 205 22.48 19.87 5.60
CA PHE A 205 23.05 19.47 4.30
C PHE A 205 22.56 20.37 3.15
N THR A 206 21.27 20.71 3.15
CA THR A 206 20.68 21.65 2.17
C THR A 206 21.18 23.10 2.31
N ARG A 207 21.68 23.51 3.49
CA ARG A 207 22.29 24.84 3.70
C ARG A 207 23.73 24.94 3.21
N CYS A 208 24.47 23.85 3.14
CA CYS A 208 25.88 23.85 2.71
C CYS A 208 26.05 23.82 1.18
N PHE A 209 25.04 23.34 0.44
CA PHE A 209 25.07 23.23 -1.04
C PHE A 209 24.31 24.34 -1.77
N GLY A 210 23.83 25.36 -1.05
CA GLY A 210 23.18 26.55 -1.62
C GLY A 210 24.09 27.77 -1.62
N ARG A 211 25.13 27.77 -2.46
CA ARG A 211 25.82 28.96 -2.98
C ARG A 211 26.26 28.70 -4.41
#